data_AF-A0A432QE91-F1
#
_entry.id   AF-A0A432QE91-F1
#
_cell.length_a   1.000
_cell.length_b   1.000
_cell.length_c   1.000
_cell.angle_alpha   90.00
_cell.angle_beta   90.00
_cell.angle_gamma   90.00
#
_symmetry.space_group_name_H-M   'P 1'
#
loop_
_entity.id
_entity.type
_entity.pdbx_description
1 polymer ?
#
loop_
_entity_poly.entity_id
_entity_poly.type
_entity_poly.pdbx_seq_one_letter_code
_entity_poly.pdbx_strand_id
1 'polypeptide(L)'
;MSKIFMHLLISAGLFLGSVAVAHAGELDAAFGIDGRVSLEFGAYGDRAQAVVIQKDGKILLGGSSTNDESLAVSLLRLLPDGSPDPEFNGDGTVIIDISSADDEIFALALSPDGDIIAGGYTGNGNDRDFLLMRFHADGSIDADFGDHGRVVTAVGNSDDEITALAVDKNGDILAAGNAAGTNGRVVVLGRYLQDGRLDTDFGDQGMSLTGVGVDALAQGMVLDREGRIFVSGSYTDGTHTRLMLAGFTGDG
;
A
#
# COMPACT_ATOMS: atom_id res chain seq x y z
N MET A 1 -15.29 35.63 -72.87
CA MET A 1 -15.16 34.46 -71.98
C MET A 1 -13.70 34.05 -71.94
N SER A 2 -12.98 34.38 -70.87
CA SER A 2 -11.64 33.88 -70.56
C SER A 2 -11.58 33.72 -69.05
N LYS A 3 -11.43 32.48 -68.57
CA LYS A 3 -11.29 32.14 -67.15
C LYS A 3 -9.80 32.01 -66.84
N ILE A 4 -9.32 32.82 -65.91
CA ILE A 4 -7.96 32.76 -65.37
C ILE A 4 -7.91 31.70 -64.26
N PHE A 5 -6.91 30.83 -64.33
CA PHE A 5 -6.60 29.76 -63.37
C PHE A 5 -6.14 30.34 -62.03
N MET A 6 -6.71 29.85 -60.93
CA MET A 6 -6.21 30.06 -59.57
C MET A 6 -5.51 28.77 -59.12
N HIS A 7 -4.19 28.80 -58.93
CA HIS A 7 -3.44 27.72 -58.30
C HIS A 7 -3.51 27.91 -56.79
N LEU A 8 -4.22 27.02 -56.09
CA LEU A 8 -4.18 26.91 -54.64
C LEU A 8 -3.19 25.79 -54.28
N LEU A 9 -1.99 26.18 -53.82
CA LEU A 9 -1.03 25.26 -53.21
C LEU A 9 -1.52 24.93 -51.80
N ILE A 10 -2.02 23.71 -51.60
CA ILE A 10 -2.25 23.16 -50.26
C ILE A 10 -0.90 22.59 -49.79
N SER A 11 -0.24 23.33 -48.89
CA SER A 11 0.87 22.82 -48.10
C SER A 11 0.32 21.83 -47.08
N ALA A 12 0.46 20.53 -47.35
CA ALA A 12 0.27 19.50 -46.34
C ALA A 12 1.42 19.58 -45.33
N GLY A 13 1.16 20.20 -44.18
CA GLY A 13 2.08 20.17 -43.04
C GLY A 13 2.13 18.76 -42.48
N LEU A 14 3.21 18.04 -42.78
CA LEU A 14 3.54 16.77 -42.15
C LEU A 14 3.97 17.07 -40.71
N PHE A 15 3.06 16.91 -39.74
CA PHE A 15 3.46 16.83 -38.33
C PHE A 15 4.16 15.48 -38.12
N LEU A 16 5.49 15.48 -38.25
CA LEU A 16 6.31 14.45 -37.62
C LEU A 16 6.20 14.71 -36.11
N GLY A 17 5.23 14.07 -35.45
CA GLY A 17 5.26 13.94 -34.00
C GLY A 17 6.54 13.19 -33.66
N SER A 18 7.57 13.91 -33.19
CA SER A 18 8.73 13.26 -32.61
C SER A 18 8.22 12.51 -31.40
N VAL A 19 8.24 11.18 -31.46
CA VAL A 19 8.16 10.36 -30.24
C VAL A 19 9.42 10.73 -29.47
N ALA A 20 9.29 11.62 -28.49
CA ALA A 20 10.35 11.89 -27.55
C ALA A 20 10.62 10.56 -26.83
N VAL A 21 11.76 9.94 -27.14
CA VAL A 21 12.21 8.77 -26.40
C VAL A 21 12.59 9.30 -25.02
N ALA A 22 11.81 8.94 -23.99
CA ALA A 22 12.16 9.26 -22.62
C ALA A 22 13.56 8.70 -22.32
N HIS A 23 14.45 9.52 -21.75
CA HIS A 23 15.71 9.02 -21.26
C HIS A 23 15.48 8.29 -19.93
N ALA A 24 16.35 7.34 -19.59
CA ALA A 24 16.25 6.63 -18.32
C ALA A 24 16.26 7.63 -17.14
N GLY A 25 15.23 7.58 -16.29
CA GLY A 25 15.05 8.49 -15.15
C GLY A 25 14.24 9.75 -15.44
N GLU A 26 13.82 10.00 -16.68
CA GLU A 26 12.80 11.01 -17.00
C GLU A 26 11.39 10.48 -16.74
N LEU A 27 10.43 11.39 -16.54
CA LEU A 27 9.02 11.01 -16.50
C LEU A 27 8.60 10.41 -17.85
N ASP A 28 7.89 9.28 -17.80
CA ASP A 28 7.37 8.62 -19.00
C ASP A 28 6.14 9.37 -19.50
N ALA A 29 6.28 10.19 -20.55
CA ALA A 29 5.18 10.96 -21.11
C ALA A 29 4.00 10.11 -21.64
N ALA A 30 4.16 8.79 -21.80
CA ALA A 30 3.06 7.89 -22.14
C ALA A 30 2.19 7.51 -20.94
N PHE A 31 2.63 7.82 -19.70
CA PHE A 31 1.90 7.55 -18.47
C PHE A 31 1.09 8.77 -18.03
N GLY A 32 -0.24 8.66 -18.06
CA GLY A 32 -1.15 9.74 -17.68
C GLY A 32 -0.93 11.01 -18.51
N ILE A 33 -0.82 12.15 -17.83
CA ILE A 33 -0.56 13.47 -18.44
C ILE A 33 0.87 13.89 -18.08
N ASP A 34 1.74 14.00 -19.08
CA ASP A 34 3.15 14.37 -18.91
C ASP A 34 3.91 13.48 -17.89
N GLY A 35 3.57 12.18 -17.85
CA GLY A 35 4.17 11.21 -16.94
C GLY A 35 3.63 11.23 -15.51
N ARG A 36 2.44 11.80 -15.33
CA ARG A 36 1.80 11.96 -14.01
C ARG A 36 0.33 11.63 -14.08
N VAL A 37 -0.18 11.13 -12.96
CA VAL A 37 -1.60 10.97 -12.70
C VAL A 37 -1.95 11.87 -11.52
N SER A 38 -2.98 12.68 -11.67
CA SER A 38 -3.52 13.53 -10.61
C SER A 38 -5.02 13.38 -10.66
N LEU A 39 -5.57 12.73 -9.64
CA LEU A 39 -6.98 12.39 -9.53
C LEU A 39 -7.51 12.95 -8.22
N GLU A 40 -8.78 13.32 -8.24
CA GLU A 40 -9.56 13.72 -7.08
C GLU A 40 -10.74 12.75 -7.04
N PHE A 41 -10.78 11.88 -6.02
CA PHE A 41 -11.89 10.93 -5.86
C PHE A 41 -12.40 10.85 -4.42
N GLY A 42 -11.71 11.50 -3.47
CA GLY A 42 -12.24 11.88 -2.17
C GLY A 42 -12.87 13.27 -2.15
N ALA A 43 -13.42 13.67 -1.00
CA ALA A 43 -14.11 14.96 -0.84
C ALA A 43 -13.16 16.13 -0.52
N TYR A 44 -12.03 15.86 0.15
CA TYR A 44 -11.16 16.94 0.69
C TYR A 44 -9.66 16.72 0.53
N GLY A 45 -9.17 15.48 0.45
CA GLY A 45 -7.76 15.21 0.29
C GLY A 45 -7.42 13.72 0.31
N ASP A 46 -6.56 13.32 -0.62
CA ASP A 46 -6.20 11.91 -0.85
C ASP A 46 -4.69 11.72 -0.66
N ARG A 47 -4.29 10.60 -0.05
CA ARG A 47 -2.90 10.20 0.12
C ARG A 47 -2.69 8.82 -0.49
N ALA A 48 -1.62 8.67 -1.26
CA ALA A 48 -1.11 7.37 -1.69
C ALA A 48 0.20 7.09 -0.94
N GLN A 49 0.18 6.07 -0.08
CA GLN A 49 1.31 5.66 0.76
C GLN A 49 2.01 4.41 0.22
N ALA A 50 1.24 3.52 -0.42
CA ALA A 50 1.72 2.26 -0.97
C ALA A 50 1.41 2.14 -2.46
N VAL A 51 2.29 1.44 -3.18
CA VAL A 51 2.10 1.09 -4.59
C VAL A 51 2.59 -0.33 -4.86
N VAL A 52 1.80 -1.10 -5.61
CA VAL A 52 2.20 -2.42 -6.14
C VAL A 52 1.75 -2.56 -7.60
N ILE A 53 2.44 -3.42 -8.35
CA ILE A 53 2.08 -3.77 -9.73
C ILE A 53 1.52 -5.20 -9.71
N GLN A 54 0.29 -5.37 -10.19
CA GLN A 54 -0.33 -6.68 -10.37
C GLN A 54 0.28 -7.43 -11.56
N LYS A 55 0.09 -8.76 -11.63
CA LYS A 55 0.70 -9.62 -12.67
C LYS A 55 0.32 -9.22 -14.10
N ASP A 56 -0.82 -8.58 -14.28
CA ASP A 56 -1.34 -8.08 -15.56
C ASP A 56 -0.82 -6.67 -15.92
N GLY A 57 0.03 -6.09 -15.08
CA GLY A 57 0.63 -4.76 -15.28
C GLY A 57 -0.22 -3.62 -14.73
N LYS A 58 -1.41 -3.88 -14.17
CA LYS A 58 -2.19 -2.84 -13.49
C LYS A 58 -1.49 -2.37 -12.23
N ILE A 59 -1.66 -1.10 -11.89
CA ILE A 59 -0.97 -0.43 -10.79
C ILE A 59 -2.00 -0.17 -9.70
N LEU A 60 -1.75 -0.70 -8.51
CA LEU A 60 -2.61 -0.50 -7.35
C LEU A 60 -1.94 0.45 -6.36
N LEU A 61 -2.68 1.46 -5.95
CA LEU A 61 -2.31 2.42 -4.91
C LEU A 61 -3.16 2.17 -3.66
N GLY A 62 -2.55 2.38 -2.50
CA GLY A 62 -3.24 2.33 -1.21
C GLY A 62 -2.84 3.49 -0.32
N GLY A 63 -3.78 3.95 0.49
CA GLY A 63 -3.57 5.05 1.43
C GLY A 63 -4.86 5.45 2.13
N SER A 64 -5.17 6.74 2.09
CA SER A 64 -6.39 7.29 2.68
C SER A 64 -7.07 8.30 1.78
N SER A 65 -8.38 8.44 1.92
CA SER A 65 -9.19 9.54 1.40
C SER A 65 -9.84 10.26 2.59
N THR A 66 -9.90 11.59 2.56
CA THR A 66 -10.50 12.39 3.64
C THR A 66 -12.02 12.50 3.45
N ASN A 67 -12.80 12.06 4.44
CA ASN A 67 -14.21 12.42 4.57
C ASN A 67 -14.34 13.77 5.34
N ASP A 68 -15.55 14.29 5.56
CA ASP A 68 -15.74 15.59 6.25
C ASP A 68 -15.08 15.69 7.64
N GLU A 69 -14.72 14.56 8.28
CA GLU A 69 -14.38 14.49 9.71
C GLU A 69 -13.08 13.72 10.02
N SER A 70 -12.62 12.82 9.14
CA SER A 70 -11.55 11.83 9.38
C SER A 70 -10.98 11.23 8.09
N LEU A 71 -9.87 10.52 8.20
CA LEU A 71 -9.34 9.69 7.12
C LEU A 71 -10.09 8.36 7.02
N ALA A 72 -10.43 7.95 5.80
CA ALA A 72 -10.94 6.62 5.48
C ALA A 72 -9.91 5.86 4.62
N VAL A 73 -9.87 4.53 4.73
CA VAL A 73 -9.03 3.68 3.88
C VAL A 73 -9.39 3.89 2.42
N SER A 74 -8.37 4.05 1.56
CA SER A 74 -8.58 4.13 0.12
C SER A 74 -7.66 3.22 -0.69
N LEU A 75 -8.22 2.65 -1.76
CA LEU A 75 -7.48 2.01 -2.85
C LEU A 75 -7.87 2.64 -4.19
N LEU A 76 -6.92 2.71 -5.11
CA LEU A 76 -7.13 3.14 -6.49
C LEU A 76 -6.35 2.22 -7.42
N ARG A 77 -7.00 1.69 -8.45
CA ARG A 77 -6.32 0.94 -9.50
C ARG A 77 -6.25 1.72 -10.81
N LEU A 78 -5.07 1.71 -11.40
CA LEU A 78 -4.77 2.29 -12.70
C LEU A 78 -4.39 1.19 -13.70
N LEU A 79 -4.72 1.42 -14.96
CA LEU A 79 -4.19 0.69 -16.10
C LEU A 79 -2.69 1.03 -16.30
N PRO A 80 -1.93 0.22 -17.08
CA PRO A 80 -0.50 0.47 -17.31
C PRO A 80 -0.17 1.85 -17.90
N ASP A 81 -1.13 2.48 -18.58
CA ASP A 81 -1.00 3.83 -19.15
C ASP A 81 -1.35 4.95 -18.15
N GLY A 82 -1.68 4.62 -16.91
CA GLY A 82 -2.02 5.56 -15.85
C GLY A 82 -3.48 6.01 -15.82
N SER A 83 -4.33 5.56 -16.76
CA SER A 83 -5.76 5.82 -16.67
C SER A 83 -6.43 4.98 -15.57
N PRO A 84 -7.49 5.46 -14.88
CA PRO A 84 -8.22 4.66 -13.91
C PRO A 84 -8.79 3.38 -14.52
N ASP A 85 -8.74 2.28 -13.77
CA ASP A 85 -9.31 1.00 -14.21
C ASP A 85 -10.79 0.86 -13.80
N PRO A 86 -11.75 1.00 -14.72
CA PRO A 86 -13.18 0.92 -14.37
C PRO A 86 -13.63 -0.50 -13.97
N GLU A 87 -12.81 -1.53 -14.20
CA GLU A 87 -13.13 -2.90 -13.80
C GLU A 87 -12.79 -3.17 -12.32
N PHE A 88 -12.08 -2.26 -11.64
CA PHE A 88 -11.79 -2.39 -10.22
C PHE A 88 -12.93 -1.82 -9.38
N ASN A 89 -13.62 -2.67 -8.61
CA ASN A 89 -14.76 -2.30 -7.75
C ASN A 89 -15.87 -1.48 -8.45
N GLY A 90 -15.94 -1.54 -9.79
CA GLY A 90 -16.94 -0.88 -10.63
C GLY A 90 -16.65 0.59 -11.00
N ASP A 91 -15.72 1.26 -10.31
CA ASP A 91 -15.38 2.67 -10.57
C ASP A 91 -13.89 3.02 -10.48
N GLY A 92 -13.03 2.03 -10.25
CA GLY A 92 -11.59 2.20 -10.10
C GLY A 92 -11.13 2.38 -8.66
N THR A 93 -12.05 2.49 -7.70
CA THR A 93 -11.73 2.93 -6.34
C THR A 93 -12.38 2.08 -5.26
N VAL A 94 -11.76 2.08 -4.09
CA VAL A 94 -12.36 1.60 -2.84
C VAL A 94 -12.18 2.71 -1.82
N ILE A 95 -13.26 3.06 -1.11
CA ILE A 95 -13.20 3.93 0.08
C ILE A 95 -14.01 3.23 1.17
N ILE A 96 -13.37 2.93 2.30
CA ILE A 96 -14.01 2.27 3.43
C ILE A 96 -13.69 3.06 4.70
N ASP A 97 -14.76 3.55 5.32
CA ASP A 97 -14.74 4.16 6.64
C ASP A 97 -14.94 3.05 7.68
N ILE A 98 -13.93 2.78 8.50
CA ILE A 98 -13.94 1.66 9.45
C ILE A 98 -14.44 2.13 10.80
N SER A 99 -14.04 3.33 11.20
CA SER A 99 -14.29 3.90 12.52
C SER A 99 -14.85 5.33 12.40
N SER A 100 -14.89 6.07 13.50
CA SER A 100 -15.14 7.52 13.47
C SER A 100 -13.86 8.33 13.64
N ALA A 101 -12.71 7.66 13.50
CA ALA A 101 -11.37 8.21 13.64
C ALA A 101 -10.58 7.89 12.37
N ASP A 102 -9.32 8.32 12.30
CA ASP A 102 -8.52 8.13 11.11
C ASP A 102 -8.22 6.65 10.84
N ASP A 103 -8.41 6.24 9.58
CA ASP A 103 -8.02 4.96 9.03
C ASP A 103 -7.10 5.20 7.81
N GLU A 104 -5.93 4.55 7.77
CA GLU A 104 -4.95 4.76 6.71
C GLU A 104 -4.18 3.47 6.39
N ILE A 105 -3.99 3.19 5.11
CA ILE A 105 -3.15 2.09 4.62
C ILE A 105 -1.73 2.58 4.38
N PHE A 106 -0.73 1.87 4.89
CA PHE A 106 0.69 2.16 4.65
C PHE A 106 1.39 1.12 3.80
N ALA A 107 0.83 -0.09 3.70
CA ALA A 107 1.44 -1.19 2.98
C ALA A 107 0.42 -1.96 2.13
N LEU A 108 0.88 -2.43 0.98
CA LEU A 108 0.17 -3.35 0.11
C LEU A 108 1.05 -4.55 -0.19
N ALA A 109 0.44 -5.74 -0.23
CA ALA A 109 1.06 -6.95 -0.73
C ALA A 109 0.05 -7.73 -1.59
N LEU A 110 0.57 -8.52 -2.53
CA LEU A 110 -0.25 -9.39 -3.37
C LEU A 110 -0.03 -10.84 -2.95
N SER A 111 -1.12 -11.56 -2.72
CA SER A 111 -1.06 -13.01 -2.52
C SER A 111 -0.67 -13.73 -3.83
N PRO A 112 -0.21 -15.00 -3.76
CA PRO A 112 0.04 -15.81 -4.95
C PRO A 112 -1.14 -15.89 -5.92
N ASP A 113 -2.38 -15.86 -5.40
CA ASP A 113 -3.62 -15.94 -6.17
C ASP A 113 -4.05 -14.59 -6.79
N GLY A 114 -3.40 -13.49 -6.39
CA GLY A 114 -3.66 -12.15 -6.92
C GLY A 114 -4.57 -11.29 -6.03
N ASP A 115 -5.08 -11.83 -4.93
CA ASP A 115 -5.77 -11.06 -3.91
C ASP A 115 -4.84 -10.03 -3.26
N ILE A 116 -5.44 -8.94 -2.82
CA ILE A 116 -4.78 -7.76 -2.30
C ILE A 116 -4.86 -7.82 -0.79
N ILE A 117 -3.70 -7.72 -0.13
CA ILE A 117 -3.58 -7.54 1.31
C ILE A 117 -3.19 -6.09 1.55
N ALA A 118 -4.00 -5.37 2.33
CA ALA A 118 -3.73 -4.00 2.74
C ALA A 118 -3.47 -3.94 4.24
N GLY A 119 -2.46 -3.16 4.64
CA GLY A 119 -2.01 -3.04 6.02
C GLY A 119 -1.78 -1.60 6.42
N GLY A 120 -2.19 -1.25 7.63
CA GLY A 120 -2.01 0.09 8.18
C GLY A 120 -2.54 0.16 9.61
N TYR A 121 -3.34 1.18 9.88
CA TYR A 121 -4.03 1.33 11.17
C TYR A 121 -5.49 1.75 11.01
N THR A 122 -6.27 1.50 12.06
CA THR A 122 -7.59 2.10 12.29
C THR A 122 -7.62 2.72 13.68
N GLY A 123 -8.26 3.88 13.82
CA GLY A 123 -8.39 4.56 15.11
C GLY A 123 -9.67 4.18 15.85
N ASN A 124 -9.69 4.32 17.17
CA ASN A 124 -10.93 4.21 17.97
C ASN A 124 -11.26 5.50 18.75
N GLY A 125 -10.55 6.58 18.45
CA GLY A 125 -10.64 7.88 19.13
C GLY A 125 -9.75 8.03 20.37
N ASN A 126 -9.11 6.96 20.84
CA ASN A 126 -8.11 7.02 21.92
C ASN A 126 -6.70 6.67 21.42
N ASP A 127 -6.60 5.57 20.68
CA ASP A 127 -5.38 5.06 20.08
C ASP A 127 -5.64 4.46 18.69
N ARG A 128 -4.57 3.96 18.07
CA ARG A 128 -4.55 3.25 16.79
C ARG A 128 -4.25 1.77 17.02
N ASP A 129 -4.91 0.92 16.25
CA ASP A 129 -4.66 -0.51 16.24
C ASP A 129 -4.24 -0.98 14.83
N PHE A 130 -3.44 -2.05 14.75
CA PHE A 130 -3.08 -2.72 13.50
C PHE A 130 -4.34 -3.05 12.72
N LEU A 131 -4.36 -2.63 11.46
CA LEU A 131 -5.41 -2.95 10.52
C LEU A 131 -4.84 -3.80 9.39
N LEU A 132 -5.42 -4.99 9.19
CA LEU A 132 -5.29 -5.78 7.98
C LEU A 132 -6.63 -5.86 7.26
N MET A 133 -6.60 -5.75 5.94
CA MET A 133 -7.77 -5.98 5.10
C MET A 133 -7.41 -6.85 3.91
N ARG A 134 -8.39 -7.61 3.40
CA ARG A 134 -8.24 -8.40 2.18
C ARG A 134 -9.31 -8.04 1.16
N PHE A 135 -8.86 -7.89 -0.08
CA PHE A 135 -9.71 -7.68 -1.24
C PHE A 135 -9.39 -8.74 -2.28
N HIS A 136 -10.40 -9.15 -3.03
CA HIS A 136 -10.19 -9.92 -4.24
C HIS A 136 -9.42 -9.10 -5.27
N ALA A 137 -8.86 -9.79 -6.26
CA ALA A 137 -8.09 -9.14 -7.33
C ALA A 137 -8.89 -8.05 -8.08
N ASP A 138 -10.23 -8.08 -8.07
CA ASP A 138 -11.10 -7.07 -8.68
C ASP A 138 -11.45 -5.89 -7.77
N GLY A 139 -10.94 -5.86 -6.52
CA GLY A 139 -11.17 -4.78 -5.56
C GLY A 139 -12.40 -4.96 -4.67
N SER A 140 -13.22 -5.99 -4.92
CA SER A 140 -14.28 -6.34 -3.97
C SER A 140 -13.69 -6.86 -2.66
N ILE A 141 -14.28 -6.50 -1.53
CA ILE A 141 -13.82 -6.93 -0.21
C ILE A 141 -14.06 -8.43 -0.03
N ASP A 142 -13.05 -9.15 0.48
CA ASP A 142 -13.17 -10.58 0.80
C ASP A 142 -13.87 -10.73 2.16
N ALA A 143 -15.19 -10.88 2.15
CA ALA A 143 -15.99 -10.93 3.37
C ALA A 143 -15.68 -12.14 4.28
N ASP A 144 -15.01 -13.17 3.77
CA ASP A 144 -14.63 -14.37 4.53
C ASP A 144 -13.29 -14.20 5.29
N PHE A 145 -12.55 -13.11 5.03
CA PHE A 145 -11.31 -12.80 5.73
C PHE A 145 -11.59 -12.09 7.06
N GLY A 146 -11.16 -12.70 8.17
CA GLY A 146 -11.33 -12.12 9.51
C GLY A 146 -12.79 -11.80 9.85
N ASP A 147 -13.04 -10.57 10.30
CA ASP A 147 -14.37 -10.01 10.52
C ASP A 147 -14.79 -9.17 9.31
N HIS A 148 -15.52 -9.78 8.37
CA HIS A 148 -16.08 -9.11 7.19
C HIS A 148 -15.03 -8.39 6.32
N GLY A 149 -13.88 -9.03 6.12
CA GLY A 149 -12.79 -8.53 5.25
C GLY A 149 -11.70 -7.74 5.95
N ARG A 150 -11.74 -7.67 7.29
CA ARG A 150 -10.72 -7.00 8.08
C ARG A 150 -10.33 -7.77 9.33
N VAL A 151 -9.15 -7.47 9.83
CA VAL A 151 -8.64 -7.91 11.13
C VAL A 151 -8.07 -6.68 11.82
N VAL A 152 -8.56 -6.39 13.02
CA VAL A 152 -8.05 -5.34 13.89
C VAL A 152 -7.36 -6.01 15.07
N THR A 153 -6.08 -5.71 15.28
CA THR A 153 -5.29 -6.35 16.33
C THR A 153 -4.62 -5.31 17.20
N ALA A 154 -5.11 -5.12 18.42
CA ALA A 154 -4.46 -4.24 19.39
C ALA A 154 -3.14 -4.88 19.87
N VAL A 155 -2.04 -4.14 19.76
CA VAL A 155 -0.71 -4.55 20.22
C VAL A 155 -0.28 -3.69 21.40
N GLY A 156 -0.73 -4.09 22.59
CA GLY A 156 -0.47 -3.36 23.82
C GLY A 156 -1.68 -2.53 24.24
N ASN A 157 -1.47 -1.28 24.66
CA ASN A 157 -2.52 -0.38 25.15
C ASN A 157 -2.33 1.07 24.66
N SER A 158 -1.73 1.24 23.48
CA SER A 158 -1.40 2.52 22.87
C SER A 158 -1.16 2.30 21.38
N ASP A 159 -0.93 3.38 20.62
CA ASP A 159 -0.79 3.35 19.17
C ASP A 159 0.11 2.22 18.66
N ASP A 160 -0.49 1.42 17.78
CA ASP A 160 0.19 0.47 16.95
C ASP A 160 -0.28 0.56 15.48
N GLU A 161 0.66 0.37 14.57
CA GLU A 161 0.42 0.48 13.13
C GLU A 161 1.30 -0.48 12.31
N ILE A 162 0.72 -1.06 11.26
CA ILE A 162 1.46 -1.83 10.27
C ILE A 162 2.10 -0.86 9.27
N THR A 163 3.40 -1.01 9.02
CA THR A 163 4.14 -0.19 8.04
C THR A 163 4.68 -1.00 6.88
N ALA A 164 4.76 -2.33 7.00
CA ALA A 164 5.18 -3.20 5.91
C ALA A 164 4.48 -4.55 5.94
N LEU A 165 4.21 -5.09 4.74
CA LEU A 165 3.60 -6.40 4.55
C LEU A 165 4.46 -7.27 3.64
N ALA A 166 4.36 -8.58 3.86
CA ALA A 166 4.80 -9.60 2.93
C ALA A 166 3.83 -10.77 2.97
N VAL A 167 3.65 -11.44 1.84
CA VAL A 167 2.87 -12.69 1.78
C VAL A 167 3.81 -13.80 1.36
N ASP A 168 3.77 -14.90 2.10
CA ASP A 168 4.61 -16.05 1.80
C ASP A 168 4.03 -16.88 0.62
N LYS A 169 4.74 -17.95 0.24
CA LYS A 169 4.32 -18.82 -0.86
C LYS A 169 3.06 -19.65 -0.56
N ASN A 170 2.67 -19.78 0.70
CA ASN A 170 1.49 -20.50 1.15
C ASN A 170 0.26 -19.57 1.25
N GLY A 171 0.47 -18.26 1.15
CA GLY A 171 -0.58 -17.25 1.31
C GLY A 171 -0.69 -16.70 2.74
N ASP A 172 0.22 -17.09 3.64
CA ASP A 172 0.28 -16.56 5.00
C ASP A 172 0.86 -15.13 4.97
N ILE A 173 0.31 -14.27 5.81
CA ILE A 173 0.56 -12.84 5.82
C ILE A 173 1.50 -12.52 6.97
N LEU A 174 2.60 -11.85 6.64
CA LEU A 174 3.52 -11.26 7.61
C LEU A 174 3.27 -9.76 7.64
N ALA A 175 3.11 -9.21 8.84
CA ALA A 175 2.98 -7.79 9.09
C ALA A 175 4.13 -7.31 9.98
N ALA A 176 4.81 -6.25 9.56
CA ALA A 176 5.79 -5.54 10.36
C ALA A 176 5.29 -4.13 10.65
N GLY A 177 5.55 -3.66 11.86
CA GLY A 177 5.04 -2.38 12.31
C GLY A 177 5.66 -1.94 13.61
N ASN A 178 5.01 -0.98 14.24
CA ASN A 178 5.46 -0.36 15.48
C ASN A 178 4.35 -0.45 16.52
N ALA A 179 4.73 -0.65 17.78
CA ALA A 179 3.83 -0.50 18.92
C ALA A 179 4.57 0.18 20.08
N ALA A 180 3.83 0.74 21.03
CA ALA A 180 4.42 1.30 22.23
C ALA A 180 5.10 0.23 23.10
N GLY A 181 6.35 0.47 23.48
CA GLY A 181 7.08 -0.30 24.48
C GLY A 181 7.45 0.52 25.72
N THR A 182 8.17 -0.10 26.66
CA THR A 182 8.51 0.54 27.94
C THR A 182 9.38 1.79 27.82
N ASN A 183 10.25 1.86 26.80
CA ASN A 183 11.23 2.95 26.64
C ASN A 183 11.06 3.74 25.33
N GLY A 184 9.95 3.55 24.62
CA GLY A 184 9.74 4.02 23.24
C GLY A 184 9.14 2.91 22.40
N ARG A 185 8.98 3.11 21.09
CA ARG A 185 8.38 2.09 20.22
C ARG A 185 9.28 0.87 20.06
N VAL A 186 8.64 -0.26 19.87
CA VAL A 186 9.27 -1.54 19.54
C VAL A 186 8.86 -1.95 18.13
N VAL A 187 9.70 -2.77 17.48
CA VAL A 187 9.31 -3.44 16.25
C VAL A 187 8.36 -4.58 16.61
N VAL A 188 7.24 -4.64 15.91
CA VAL A 188 6.28 -5.75 16.01
C VAL A 188 6.33 -6.54 14.71
N LEU A 189 6.38 -7.85 14.83
CA LEU A 189 6.05 -8.78 13.76
C LEU A 189 4.81 -9.57 14.13
N GLY A 190 3.82 -9.60 13.24
CA GLY A 190 2.66 -10.47 13.34
C GLY A 190 2.58 -11.43 12.16
N ARG A 191 2.16 -12.67 12.41
CA ARG A 191 1.82 -13.63 11.35
C ARG A 191 0.34 -13.99 11.40
N TYR A 192 -0.30 -13.90 10.24
CA TYR A 192 -1.70 -14.24 10.06
C TYR A 192 -1.83 -15.31 8.99
N LEU A 193 -2.74 -16.24 9.21
CA LEU A 193 -3.14 -17.24 8.23
C LEU A 193 -3.91 -16.57 7.09
N GLN A 194 -4.06 -17.28 5.98
CA GLN A 194 -4.77 -16.79 4.81
C GLN A 194 -6.23 -16.35 5.10
N ASP A 195 -6.87 -16.90 6.13
CA ASP A 195 -8.23 -16.52 6.57
C ASP A 195 -8.26 -15.33 7.55
N GLY A 196 -7.11 -14.73 7.86
CA GLY A 196 -6.97 -13.57 8.75
C GLY A 196 -6.83 -13.93 10.22
N ARG A 197 -6.90 -15.21 10.61
CA ARG A 197 -6.61 -15.58 12.00
C ARG A 197 -5.11 -15.43 12.29
N LEU A 198 -4.76 -14.99 13.49
CA LEU A 198 -3.37 -15.03 13.94
C LEU A 198 -2.85 -16.47 13.95
N ASP A 199 -1.63 -16.65 13.45
CA ASP A 199 -0.93 -17.91 13.55
C ASP A 199 -0.28 -18.04 14.93
N THR A 200 -0.96 -18.71 15.85
CA THR A 200 -0.54 -18.84 17.24
C THR A 200 0.78 -19.60 17.45
N ASP A 201 1.28 -20.29 16.41
CA ASP A 201 2.57 -20.98 16.45
C ASP A 201 3.75 -20.03 16.14
N PHE A 202 3.48 -18.79 15.73
CA PHE A 202 4.51 -17.77 15.50
C PHE A 202 4.76 -16.93 16.75
N GLY A 203 6.01 -16.87 17.22
CA GLY A 203 6.38 -16.04 18.35
C GLY A 203 5.55 -16.32 19.61
N ASP A 204 5.07 -15.26 20.26
CA ASP A 204 4.10 -15.32 21.36
C ASP A 204 2.69 -15.10 20.82
N GLN A 205 1.95 -16.19 20.60
CA GLN A 205 0.55 -16.21 20.16
C GLN A 205 0.29 -15.43 18.85
N GLY A 206 1.21 -15.52 17.90
CA GLY A 206 1.12 -14.85 16.59
C GLY A 206 1.90 -13.56 16.47
N MET A 207 2.56 -13.12 17.55
CA MET A 207 3.28 -11.86 17.59
C MET A 207 4.72 -12.01 18.10
N SER A 208 5.61 -11.15 17.64
CA SER A 208 6.96 -10.98 18.18
C SER A 208 7.25 -9.51 18.37
N LEU A 209 7.48 -9.09 19.62
CA LEU A 209 7.79 -7.71 19.99
C LEU A 209 9.28 -7.60 20.32
N THR A 210 10.00 -6.82 19.51
CA THR A 210 11.45 -6.69 19.62
C THR A 210 11.83 -5.23 19.86
N GLY A 211 12.35 -4.95 21.05
CA GLY A 211 12.97 -3.66 21.36
C GLY A 211 14.35 -3.54 20.69
N VAL A 212 14.55 -2.46 19.94
CA VAL A 212 15.85 -2.12 19.34
C VAL A 212 16.22 -0.70 19.76
N GLY A 213 17.24 -0.56 20.61
CA GLY A 213 17.56 0.73 21.21
C GLY A 213 16.45 1.26 22.10
N VAL A 214 16.19 2.57 22.03
CA VAL A 214 15.20 3.25 22.88
C VAL A 214 13.85 3.41 22.15
N ASP A 215 13.87 3.81 20.88
CA ASP A 215 12.67 3.99 20.05
C ASP A 215 12.97 3.45 18.66
N ALA A 216 12.30 2.37 18.27
CA ALA A 216 12.50 1.66 17.01
C ALA A 216 11.34 1.89 16.04
N LEU A 217 11.68 1.94 14.76
CA LEU A 217 10.78 2.12 13.65
C LEU A 217 11.03 1.05 12.59
N ALA A 218 10.00 0.27 12.28
CA ALA A 218 9.92 -0.56 11.09
C ALA A 218 9.42 0.26 9.90
N GLN A 219 10.00 0.06 8.72
CA GLN A 219 9.65 0.76 7.49
C GLN A 219 9.48 -0.15 6.28
N GLY A 220 10.24 -1.24 6.20
CA GLY A 220 10.18 -2.17 5.09
C GLY A 220 10.38 -3.59 5.55
N MET A 221 9.84 -4.54 4.79
CA MET A 221 9.97 -5.96 5.06
C MET A 221 10.18 -6.73 3.76
N VAL A 222 11.06 -7.72 3.80
CA VAL A 222 11.23 -8.70 2.72
C VAL A 222 11.40 -10.11 3.30
N LEU A 223 10.98 -11.10 2.52
CA LEU A 223 11.24 -12.51 2.77
C LEU A 223 12.33 -13.01 1.82
N ASP A 224 13.21 -13.88 2.29
CA ASP A 224 14.09 -14.63 1.40
C ASP A 224 13.48 -15.97 0.97
N ARG A 225 14.25 -16.77 0.22
CA ARG A 225 13.79 -18.05 -0.33
C ARG A 225 13.60 -19.12 0.73
N GLU A 226 14.28 -18.97 1.86
CA GLU A 226 14.21 -19.85 3.01
C GLU A 226 13.09 -19.44 3.99
N GLY A 227 12.38 -18.35 3.70
CA GLY A 227 11.30 -17.83 4.54
C GLY A 227 11.80 -17.02 5.74
N ARG A 228 13.08 -16.61 5.77
CA ARG A 228 13.57 -15.68 6.79
C ARG A 228 13.02 -14.29 6.50
N ILE A 229 12.71 -13.58 7.57
CA ILE A 229 12.07 -12.27 7.54
C ILE A 229 13.15 -11.22 7.81
N PHE A 230 13.22 -10.18 6.98
CA PHE A 230 14.12 -9.05 7.19
C PHE A 230 13.31 -7.76 7.27
N VAL A 231 13.47 -7.03 8.37
CA VAL A 231 12.80 -5.75 8.62
C VAL A 231 13.82 -4.63 8.64
N SER A 232 13.61 -3.62 7.80
CA SER A 232 14.43 -2.41 7.78
C SER A 232 13.77 -1.27 8.54
N GLY A 233 14.58 -0.30 8.96
CA GLY A 233 14.10 0.98 9.46
C GLY A 233 15.15 1.71 10.27
N SER A 234 14.76 2.25 11.43
CA SER A 234 15.69 3.02 12.27
C SER A 234 15.42 2.85 13.76
N TYR A 235 16.38 3.22 14.59
CA TYR A 235 16.15 3.38 16.03
C TYR A 235 16.98 4.53 16.60
N THR A 236 16.60 5.06 17.77
CA THR A 236 17.47 5.98 18.53
C THR A 236 18.26 5.26 19.62
N ASP A 237 19.55 5.56 19.73
CA ASP A 237 20.41 5.12 20.85
C ASP A 237 20.33 6.05 22.07
N GLY A 238 19.36 6.96 22.08
CA GLY A 238 19.19 8.04 23.07
C GLY A 238 19.83 9.36 22.66
N THR A 239 20.71 9.36 21.65
CA THR A 239 21.38 10.58 21.15
C THR A 239 21.34 10.73 19.64
N HIS A 240 21.30 9.62 18.89
CA HIS A 240 21.31 9.63 17.43
C HIS A 240 20.35 8.60 16.86
N THR A 241 19.75 8.93 15.72
CA THR A 241 19.07 7.94 14.87
C THR A 241 20.09 7.05 14.17
N ARG A 242 19.89 5.74 14.24
CA ARG A 242 20.70 4.69 13.64
C ARG A 242 19.85 3.91 12.64
N LEU A 243 20.48 3.45 11.56
CA LEU A 243 19.83 2.50 10.66
C LEU A 243 19.61 1.16 11.37
N MET A 244 18.54 0.48 11.02
CA MET A 244 18.19 -0.84 11.51
C MET A 244 17.97 -1.80 10.35
N LEU A 245 18.53 -2.99 10.45
CA LEU A 245 18.12 -4.17 9.72
C LEU A 245 18.07 -5.33 10.72
N ALA A 246 16.87 -5.83 10.99
CA ALA A 246 16.65 -6.97 11.87
C ALA A 246 16.28 -8.20 11.02
N GLY A 247 16.87 -9.34 11.34
CA GLY A 247 16.56 -10.63 10.71
C GLY A 247 15.88 -11.55 11.72
N PHE A 248 14.80 -12.19 11.29
CA PHE A 248 14.01 -13.12 12.09
C PHE A 248 13.89 -14.46 11.36
N THR A 249 13.80 -15.54 12.10
CA THR A 249 13.50 -16.85 11.53
C THR A 249 12.02 -16.92 11.17
N GLY A 250 11.68 -17.76 10.19
CA GLY A 250 10.29 -17.88 9.73
C GLY A 250 9.37 -18.54 10.74
N ASP A 251 9.88 -19.14 11.82
CA ASP A 251 9.13 -19.78 12.90
C ASP A 251 8.92 -18.89 14.14
N GLY A 252 9.49 -17.68 14.17
CA GLY A 252 9.43 -16.77 15.31
C GLY A 252 10.70 -16.80 16.16
#